data_AF-M1ASV1-F1
#
_entry.id   AF-M1ASV1-F1
#
_cell.length_a   1.000
_cell.length_b   1.000
_cell.length_c   1.000
_cell.angle_alpha   90.00
_cell.angle_beta   90.00
_cell.angle_gamma   90.00
#
_symmetry.space_group_name_H-M   'P 1'
#
loop_
_entity.id
_entity.type
_entity.pdbx_description
1 polymer ?
#
loop_
_entity_poly.entity_id
_entity_poly.type
_entity_poly.pdbx_seq_one_letter_code
_entity_poly.pdbx_strand_id
1 'polypeptide(L)' 'MGRIQKIPHFAEDGNVCPASVMTINIGADHRVLDGATVARFCNDWKKFVEKPDLLLLHTR' A
#
# COMPACT_ATOMS: atom_id res chain seq x y z
N MET A 1 -4.68 5.00 -10.26
CA MET A 1 -4.71 3.70 -9.56
C MET A 1 -5.08 2.62 -10.55
N GLY A 2 -4.45 1.46 -10.45
CA GLY A 2 -4.71 0.32 -11.35
C GLY A 2 -5.97 -0.46 -10.95
N ARG A 3 -6.33 -1.43 -11.79
CA ARG A 3 -7.41 -2.38 -11.49
C ARG A 3 -6.99 -3.32 -10.36
N ILE A 4 -7.91 -3.62 -9.44
CA ILE A 4 -7.72 -4.69 -8.44
C ILE A 4 -7.78 -6.06 -9.14
N GLN A 5 -6.78 -6.89 -8.91
CA GLN A 5 -6.67 -8.23 -9.49
C GLN A 5 -6.54 -9.27 -8.37
N LYS A 6 -7.19 -10.44 -8.51
CA LYS A 6 -6.95 -11.58 -7.62
C LYS A 6 -5.78 -12.39 -8.15
N ILE A 7 -4.71 -12.50 -7.38
CA ILE A 7 -3.50 -13.25 -7.75
C ILE A 7 -3.10 -14.20 -6.61
N PRO A 8 -2.42 -15.33 -6.90
CA PRO A 8 -1.85 -16.19 -5.86
C PRO A 8 -0.77 -15.45 -5.07
N HIS A 9 -0.81 -15.54 -3.74
CA HIS A 9 0.17 -14.95 -2.83
C HIS A 9 0.51 -15.93 -1.70
N PHE A 10 1.70 -15.81 -1.13
CA PHE A 10 2.08 -16.59 0.04
C PHE A 10 1.53 -15.94 1.31
N ALA A 11 0.87 -16.74 2.14
CA ALA A 11 0.55 -16.39 3.51
C ALA A 11 1.78 -16.57 4.42
N GLU A 12 1.70 -16.05 5.65
CA GLU A 12 2.78 -16.14 6.63
C GLU A 12 3.16 -17.58 7.00
N ASP A 13 2.20 -18.51 6.89
CA ASP A 13 2.39 -19.95 7.12
C ASP A 13 3.01 -20.69 5.92
N GLY A 14 3.31 -19.99 4.82
CA GLY A 14 3.87 -20.55 3.59
C GLY A 14 2.84 -21.15 2.64
N ASN A 15 1.54 -21.16 2.98
CA ASN A 15 0.49 -21.61 2.07
C ASN A 15 0.18 -20.57 1.00
N VAL A 16 -0.29 -21.02 -0.17
CA VAL A 16 -0.72 -20.13 -1.25
C VAL A 16 -2.20 -19.79 -1.08
N CYS A 17 -2.51 -18.50 -0.97
CA CYS A 17 -3.87 -17.97 -0.87
C CYS A 17 -4.15 -16.92 -1.95
N PRO A 18 -5.43 -16.73 -2.36
CA PRO A 18 -5.77 -15.66 -3.28
C PRO A 18 -5.71 -14.30 -2.57
N ALA A 19 -4.92 -13.36 -3.10
CA ALA A 19 -4.84 -11.98 -2.61
C ALA A 19 -5.38 -10.99 -3.64
N SER A 20 -6.08 -9.95 -3.18
CA SER A 20 -6.50 -8.83 -4.02
C SER A 20 -5.41 -7.77 -4.07
N VAL A 21 -4.79 -7.57 -5.23
CA VAL A 21 -3.64 -6.67 -5.40
C VAL A 21 -3.99 -5.55 -6.37
N MET A 22 -3.52 -4.33 -6.08
CA MET A 22 -3.71 -3.15 -6.91
C MET A 22 -2.38 -2.41 -7.10
N THR A 23 -2.10 -2.00 -8.33
CA THR A 23 -0.94 -1.16 -8.65
C THR A 23 -1.25 0.32 -8.39
N ILE A 24 -0.32 1.02 -7.75
CA ILE A 24 -0.43 2.45 -7.44
C ILE A 24 0.80 3.16 -8.00
N ASN A 25 0.55 4.21 -8.78
CA ASN A 25 1.57 5.07 -9.35
C ASN A 25 1.48 6.43 -8.65
N ILE A 26 2.59 6.91 -8.10
CA ILE A 26 2.68 8.21 -7.43
C ILE A 26 3.66 9.08 -8.20
N GLY A 27 3.19 10.23 -8.66
CA GLY A 27 4.02 11.28 -9.23
C GLY A 27 4.41 12.28 -8.13
N ALA A 28 5.68 12.66 -8.10
CA ALA A 28 6.21 13.65 -7.17
C ALA A 28 7.13 14.63 -7.91
N ASP A 29 7.03 15.91 -7.59
CA ASP A 29 7.98 16.92 -8.08
C ASP A 29 9.32 16.76 -7.35
N HIS A 30 10.30 16.17 -8.03
CA HIS A 30 11.59 15.81 -7.43
C HIS A 30 12.47 17.02 -7.09
N ARG A 31 12.09 18.23 -7.52
CA ARG A 31 12.75 19.49 -7.12
C ARG A 31 12.43 19.85 -5.67
N VAL A 32 11.33 19.32 -5.14
CA VAL A 32 10.81 19.64 -3.79
C VAL A 32 10.82 18.39 -2.90
N LEU A 33 10.52 17.22 -3.47
CA LEU A 33 10.42 15.96 -2.73
C LEU A 33 11.55 15.01 -3.11
N ASP A 34 12.23 14.45 -2.12
CA ASP A 34 13.16 13.35 -2.34
C ASP A 34 12.44 11.99 -2.40
N GLY A 35 13.13 11.00 -2.96
CA GLY A 35 12.58 9.64 -3.10
C GLY A 35 12.32 8.95 -1.77
N ALA A 36 13.09 9.25 -0.71
CA ALA A 36 12.89 8.65 0.61
C ALA A 36 11.58 9.12 1.26
N THR A 37 11.23 10.38 1.06
CA THR A 37 9.98 10.99 1.53
C THR A 37 8.79 10.40 0.80
N VAL A 38 8.87 10.27 -0.52
CA VAL A 38 7.83 9.60 -1.32
C VAL A 38 7.68 8.14 -0.90
N ALA A 39 8.78 7.41 -0.70
CA ALA A 39 8.75 6.01 -0.26
C ALA A 39 8.10 5.83 1.13
N ARG A 40 8.42 6.70 2.10
CA ARG A 40 7.75 6.70 3.42
C ARG A 40 6.26 6.93 3.28
N PHE A 41 5.85 7.94 2.52
CA PHE A 41 4.44 8.19 2.23
C PHE A 41 3.74 6.98 1.60
N CYS A 42 4.34 6.35 0.58
CA CYS A 42 3.79 5.15 -0.04
C CYS A 42 3.57 4.01 0.96
N ASN A 43 4.53 3.79 1.87
CA ASN A 43 4.45 2.75 2.88
C ASN A 43 3.39 3.03 3.94
N ASP A 44 3.27 4.28 4.40
CA ASP A 44 2.23 4.68 5.35
C ASP A 44 0.85 4.56 4.73
N TRP A 45 0.69 5.07 3.50
CA TRP A 45 -0.55 4.93 2.73
C TRP A 45 -0.92 3.45 2.52
N LYS A 46 0.04 2.61 2.10
CA LYS A 46 -0.15 1.17 1.94
C LYS A 46 -0.63 0.53 3.25
N LYS A 47 0.01 0.86 4.38
CA LYS A 47 -0.32 0.32 5.71
C LYS A 47 -1.77 0.62 6.09
N PHE A 48 -2.25 1.84 5.86
CA PHE A 48 -3.62 2.22 6.18
C PHE A 48 -4.65 1.55 5.25
N VAL A 49 -4.32 1.37 3.97
CA VAL A 49 -5.21 0.69 3.01
C VAL A 49 -5.29 -0.81 3.27
N GLU A 50 -4.16 -1.45 3.63
CA GLU A 50 -4.11 -2.88 3.94
C GLU A 50 -4.66 -3.21 5.33
N LYS A 51 -4.60 -2.27 6.28
CA LYS A 51 -5.12 -2.41 7.66
C LYS A 51 -5.97 -1.19 8.02
N PRO A 52 -7.22 -1.12 7.53
CA PRO A 52 -8.08 0.06 7.68
C PRO A 52 -8.41 0.40 9.14
N ASP A 53 -8.38 -0.56 10.07
CA ASP A 53 -8.58 -0.31 11.50
C ASP A 53 -7.57 0.68 12.08
N LEU A 54 -6.38 0.77 11.49
CA LEU A 54 -5.37 1.75 11.89
C LEU A 54 -5.82 3.20 11.61
N LEU A 55 -6.66 3.42 10.60
CA LEU A 55 -7.23 4.75 10.34
C LEU A 55 -8.18 5.16 11.46
N LEU A 56 -8.92 4.21 12.05
CA LEU A 56 -9.88 4.49 13.11
C LEU A 56 -9.21 5.05 14.38
N LEU A 57 -7.98 4.65 14.64
CA LEU A 57 -7.17 5.20 15.74
C LEU A 57 -6.84 6.70 15.56
N HIS A 58 -7.01 7.23 14.35
CA HIS A 58 -6.69 8.61 13.98
C HIS A 58 -7.95 9.46 13.70
N THR A 59 -9.12 8.83 13.58
CA THR A 59 -10.40 9.54 13.48
C THR A 59 -10.91 9.89 14.88
N ARG A 60 -11.16 11.18 15.12
CA ARG A 60 -11.77 11.69 16.36
C ARG A 60 -13.29 11.59 16.31
#